data_AF-A0A7D5RFG1-F1
#
_entry.id   AF-A0A7D5RFG1-F1
#
_cell.length_a   1.000
_cell.length_b   1.000
_cell.length_c   1.000
_cell.angle_alpha   90.00
_cell.angle_beta   90.00
_cell.angle_gamma   90.00
#
_symmetry.space_group_name_H-M   'P 1'
#
loop_
_entity.id
_entity.type
_entity.pdbx_description
1 polymer ?
#
loop_
_entity_poly.entity_id
_entity_poly.type
_entity_poly.pdbx_seq_one_letter_code
_entity_poly.pdbx_strand_id
1 'polypeptide(L)'
;MKQIISKVSKNVIPSKTIEKSKNKIAGQAFKLVEKEIAKYPEVIGLEFGGSYAKGTWLPKDADIDIFVRFKKSTMEEKFERISKKIGFDSLKKYSPYVRYSEHPYVEAKIKNTKINVVPFYDVKIGEWKSAADRSTFHTKFMQKSLTSKMKNDVRVLKTFLKSNGIYGAEIAKQGFSGYVSEVLVLHFGSFENIIKSISEIKENQVIGKTSKKFETSIVIIDPIDNNRNLAAAISNENIGKFVLICRAFKDKGVIDFFKNKKLKISKKYWENLLVIKFNFKIRSPDIIWGQIKRATSSLSTQLELGGFNVLRSKSYTDQKNEVYLFFFLESSKINQIYSKNGPDFFREDSSKSFISKNLGNTELMWIGNNGKIISVENRKHTDAVKFMSEFLKKNLQTGIPKGLQSDFKQGYKISVGKKNLSKSIKEVASELISTDGTLVYFN
;
A
#
# COMPACT_ATOMS: atom_id res chain seq x y z
N MET A 1 0.70 28.32 10.48
CA MET A 1 0.39 27.55 9.25
C MET A 1 0.83 28.24 7.94
N LYS A 2 0.29 29.41 7.55
CA LYS A 2 0.60 30.07 6.25
C LYS A 2 2.09 30.31 5.97
N GLN A 3 2.85 30.76 6.97
CA GLN A 3 4.30 30.95 6.84
C GLN A 3 5.05 29.63 6.53
N ILE A 4 4.65 28.53 7.18
CA ILE A 4 5.23 27.20 6.92
C ILE A 4 4.91 26.74 5.50
N ILE A 5 3.65 26.90 5.06
CA ILE A 5 3.24 26.55 3.69
C ILE A 5 4.08 27.35 2.68
N SER A 6 4.24 28.66 2.87
CA SER A 6 5.08 29.50 2.00
C SER A 6 6.54 29.02 1.95
N LYS A 7 7.12 28.67 3.11
CA LYS A 7 8.48 28.13 3.18
C LYS A 7 8.64 26.79 2.46
N VAL A 8 7.67 25.89 2.61
CA VAL A 8 7.66 24.58 1.94
C VAL A 8 7.47 24.75 0.43
N SER A 9 6.53 25.60 0.00
CA SER A 9 6.25 25.88 -1.41
C SER A 9 7.51 26.23 -2.19
N LYS A 10 8.40 27.06 -1.63
CA LYS A 10 9.68 27.43 -2.26
C LYS A 10 10.59 26.24 -2.55
N ASN A 11 10.51 25.16 -1.76
CA ASN A 11 11.36 23.97 -1.89
C ASN A 11 10.75 22.86 -2.74
N VAL A 12 9.41 22.80 -2.84
CA VAL A 12 8.71 21.75 -3.58
C VAL A 12 8.46 22.12 -5.04
N ILE A 13 8.50 23.41 -5.37
CA ILE A 13 8.41 23.88 -6.76
C ILE A 13 9.75 23.61 -7.47
N PRO A 14 9.75 22.88 -8.60
CA PRO A 14 10.96 22.68 -9.39
C PRO A 14 11.58 24.02 -9.82
N SER A 15 12.90 24.17 -9.67
CA SER A 15 13.59 25.34 -10.21
C SER A 15 13.61 25.29 -11.74
N LYS A 16 13.73 26.45 -12.40
CA LYS A 16 13.83 26.55 -13.87
C LYS A 16 14.90 25.62 -14.46
N THR A 17 16.01 25.43 -13.76
CA THR A 17 17.09 24.52 -14.17
C THR A 17 16.66 23.06 -14.16
N ILE A 18 15.94 22.64 -13.12
CA ILE A 18 15.40 21.27 -13.00
C ILE A 18 14.33 21.05 -14.08
N GLU A 19 13.45 22.02 -14.31
CA GLU A 19 12.43 21.95 -15.37
C GLU A 19 13.06 21.82 -16.76
N LYS A 20 14.05 22.66 -17.10
CA LYS A 20 14.76 22.58 -18.38
C LYS A 20 15.43 21.22 -18.58
N SER A 21 16.10 20.71 -17.55
CA SER A 21 16.73 19.39 -17.58
C SER A 21 15.70 18.27 -17.80
N LYS A 22 14.58 18.32 -17.07
CA LYS A 22 13.49 17.34 -17.19
C LYS A 22 12.84 17.39 -18.58
N ASN A 23 12.57 18.58 -19.11
CA ASN A 23 11.99 18.76 -20.45
C ASN A 23 12.92 18.26 -21.56
N LYS A 24 14.25 18.42 -21.41
CA LYS A 24 15.21 17.85 -22.36
C LYS A 24 15.14 16.33 -22.39
N ILE A 25 15.09 15.69 -21.21
CA ILE A 25 14.97 14.22 -21.10
C ILE A 25 13.62 13.75 -21.65
N ALA A 26 12.52 14.42 -21.29
CA ALA A 26 11.18 14.08 -21.76
C ALA A 26 11.06 14.20 -23.27
N GLY A 27 11.54 15.30 -23.87
CA GLY A 27 11.55 15.49 -25.31
C GLY A 27 12.44 14.50 -26.05
N GLN A 28 13.59 14.12 -25.47
CA GLN A 28 14.43 13.06 -26.02
C GLN A 28 13.69 11.71 -26.03
N ALA A 29 13.12 11.30 -24.91
CA ALA A 29 12.37 10.04 -24.81
C ALA A 29 11.15 10.02 -25.74
N PHE A 30 10.39 11.11 -25.79
CA PHE A 30 9.22 11.26 -26.66
C PHE A 30 9.59 11.06 -28.13
N LYS A 31 10.66 11.70 -28.62
CA LYS A 31 11.15 11.53 -30.00
C LYS A 31 11.61 10.11 -30.30
N LEU A 32 12.16 9.39 -29.32
CA LEU A 32 12.55 8.00 -29.50
C LEU A 32 11.32 7.10 -29.67
N VAL A 33 10.29 7.31 -28.85
CA VAL A 33 9.02 6.56 -28.95
C VAL A 33 8.29 6.92 -30.24
N GLU A 34 8.21 8.21 -30.58
CA GLU A 34 7.57 8.72 -31.81
C GLU A 34 8.12 8.06 -33.08
N LYS A 35 9.44 7.88 -33.17
CA LYS A 35 10.07 7.17 -34.30
C LYS A 35 9.67 5.70 -34.40
N GLU A 36 9.46 5.04 -33.27
CA GLU A 36 9.10 3.62 -33.25
C GLU A 36 7.62 3.40 -33.53
N ILE A 37 6.73 4.28 -33.07
CA ILE A 37 5.28 4.10 -33.32
C ILE A 37 4.91 4.18 -34.81
N ALA A 38 5.69 4.93 -35.61
CA ALA A 38 5.44 5.09 -37.04
C ALA A 38 5.51 3.76 -37.83
N LYS A 39 6.10 2.72 -37.24
CA LYS A 39 6.23 1.38 -37.83
C LYS A 39 4.97 0.52 -37.66
N TYR A 40 3.97 0.99 -36.90
CA TYR A 40 2.81 0.19 -36.50
C TYR A 40 1.49 0.89 -36.86
N PRO A 41 0.72 0.39 -37.84
CA PRO A 41 -0.55 1.01 -38.25
C PRO A 41 -1.66 0.94 -37.18
N GLU A 42 -1.47 0.16 -36.12
CA GLU A 42 -2.37 0.06 -34.96
C GLU A 42 -2.25 1.26 -34.01
N VAL A 43 -1.12 1.98 -34.07
CA VAL A 43 -0.83 3.13 -33.21
C VAL A 43 -1.18 4.42 -33.93
N ILE A 44 -1.93 5.29 -33.26
CA ILE A 44 -2.48 6.52 -33.86
C ILE A 44 -2.02 7.80 -33.16
N GLY A 45 -1.13 7.68 -32.17
CA GLY A 45 -0.51 8.84 -31.56
C GLY A 45 0.21 8.53 -30.26
N LEU A 46 0.79 9.58 -29.70
CA LEU A 46 1.43 9.57 -28.41
C LEU A 46 1.12 10.84 -27.64
N GLU A 47 1.06 10.76 -26.32
CA GLU A 47 0.87 11.92 -25.45
C GLU A 47 1.60 11.75 -24.12
N PHE A 48 2.01 12.85 -23.50
CA PHE A 48 2.55 12.79 -22.13
C PHE A 48 1.41 12.59 -21.14
N GLY A 49 1.65 11.73 -20.16
CA GLY A 49 0.75 11.48 -19.04
C GLY A 49 1.32 11.90 -17.70
N GLY A 50 0.59 11.54 -16.64
CA GLY A 50 1.10 11.56 -15.28
C GLY A 50 1.38 12.95 -14.73
N SER A 51 2.09 12.99 -13.60
CA SER A 51 2.34 14.25 -12.87
C SER A 51 3.24 15.23 -13.64
N TYR A 52 4.06 14.72 -14.57
CA TYR A 52 4.85 15.53 -15.48
C TYR A 52 3.94 16.36 -16.40
N ALA A 53 3.06 15.72 -17.17
CA ALA A 53 2.15 16.39 -18.07
C ALA A 53 1.22 17.39 -17.36
N LYS A 54 0.78 17.05 -16.14
CA LYS A 54 -0.07 17.90 -15.31
C LYS A 54 0.66 19.07 -14.67
N GLY A 55 2.00 19.03 -14.63
CA GLY A 55 2.82 20.03 -13.93
C GLY A 55 2.63 19.97 -12.41
N THR A 56 2.48 18.77 -11.84
CA THR A 56 2.27 18.53 -10.39
C THR A 56 3.35 17.63 -9.78
N TRP A 57 4.44 17.37 -10.51
CA TRP A 57 5.54 16.51 -10.11
C TRP A 57 6.42 17.14 -9.02
N LEU A 58 7.04 16.28 -8.21
CA LEU A 58 8.02 16.67 -7.19
C LEU A 58 9.44 16.58 -7.78
N PRO A 59 10.36 17.53 -7.47
CA PRO A 59 11.68 17.61 -8.08
C PRO A 59 12.53 16.33 -8.04
N LYS A 60 12.39 15.54 -6.97
CA LYS A 60 13.19 14.32 -6.73
C LYS A 60 12.57 13.04 -7.29
N ASP A 61 11.28 13.07 -7.68
CA ASP A 61 10.47 11.87 -7.96
C ASP A 61 9.68 11.99 -9.27
N ALA A 62 10.16 12.81 -10.20
CA ALA A 62 9.49 13.04 -11.46
C ALA A 62 9.81 11.95 -12.47
N ASP A 63 8.86 11.04 -12.64
CA ASP A 63 8.80 10.08 -13.73
C ASP A 63 8.18 10.73 -14.97
N ILE A 64 8.56 10.25 -16.15
CA ILE A 64 8.00 10.67 -17.45
C ILE A 64 7.18 9.52 -17.99
N ASP A 65 5.87 9.72 -18.06
CA ASP A 65 4.94 8.76 -18.64
C ASP A 65 4.61 9.18 -20.08
N ILE A 66 4.95 8.33 -21.04
CA ILE A 66 4.65 8.49 -22.47
C ILE A 66 3.56 7.47 -22.81
N PHE A 67 2.36 7.96 -23.06
CA PHE A 67 1.21 7.14 -23.40
C PHE A 67 1.17 6.92 -24.91
N VAL A 68 1.06 5.66 -25.33
CA VAL A 68 1.01 5.23 -26.73
C VAL A 68 -0.42 4.82 -27.07
N ARG A 69 -1.06 5.55 -27.98
CA ARG A 69 -2.49 5.42 -28.30
C ARG A 69 -2.71 4.37 -29.38
N PHE A 70 -3.38 3.28 -29.05
CA PHE A 70 -3.78 2.23 -29.98
C PHE A 70 -5.23 2.40 -30.43
N LYS A 71 -5.53 1.98 -31.66
CA LYS A 71 -6.91 1.85 -32.16
C LYS A 71 -7.70 0.90 -31.26
N LYS A 72 -8.93 1.26 -30.91
CA LYS A 72 -9.86 0.42 -30.10
C LYS A 72 -10.06 -1.00 -30.65
N SER A 73 -9.97 -1.17 -31.97
CA SER A 73 -10.12 -2.44 -32.68
C SER A 73 -8.91 -3.38 -32.58
N THR A 74 -7.80 -2.94 -32.00
CA THR A 74 -6.59 -3.77 -31.85
C THR A 74 -6.86 -4.91 -30.86
N MET A 75 -6.61 -6.15 -31.29
CA MET A 75 -6.72 -7.33 -30.41
C MET A 75 -5.70 -7.24 -29.26
N GLU A 76 -6.08 -7.71 -28.08
CA GLU A 76 -5.30 -7.61 -26.84
C GLU A 76 -3.89 -8.22 -26.96
N GLU A 77 -3.78 -9.43 -27.50
CA GLU A 77 -2.47 -10.08 -27.72
C GLU A 77 -1.55 -9.23 -28.62
N LYS A 78 -2.11 -8.63 -29.67
CA LYS A 78 -1.38 -7.76 -30.59
C LYS A 78 -1.01 -6.44 -29.93
N PHE A 79 -1.90 -5.87 -29.12
CA PHE A 79 -1.68 -4.68 -28.32
C PHE A 79 -0.51 -4.87 -27.34
N GLU A 80 -0.47 -5.99 -26.60
CA GLU A 80 0.63 -6.29 -25.69
C GLU A 80 1.95 -6.53 -26.41
N ARG A 81 1.93 -7.28 -27.51
CA ARG A 81 3.14 -7.59 -28.29
C ARG A 81 3.75 -6.34 -28.90
N ILE A 82 2.94 -5.50 -29.54
CA ILE A 82 3.40 -4.26 -30.19
C ILE A 82 3.86 -3.25 -29.13
N SER A 83 3.13 -3.08 -28.03
CA SER A 83 3.50 -2.13 -26.98
C SER A 83 4.84 -2.47 -26.32
N LYS A 84 5.09 -3.74 -25.99
CA LYS A 84 6.40 -4.22 -25.54
C LYS A 84 7.47 -3.87 -26.56
N LYS A 85 7.26 -4.19 -27.84
CA LYS A 85 8.23 -3.95 -28.90
C LYS A 85 8.58 -2.47 -29.07
N ILE A 86 7.58 -1.59 -29.12
CA ILE A 86 7.76 -0.12 -29.17
C ILE A 86 8.61 0.35 -27.99
N GLY A 87 8.29 -0.07 -26.77
CA GLY A 87 9.03 0.33 -25.59
C GLY A 87 10.48 -0.17 -25.58
N PHE A 88 10.72 -1.43 -25.95
CA PHE A 88 12.06 -2.01 -26.03
C PHE A 88 12.91 -1.36 -27.12
N ASP A 89 12.36 -1.19 -28.31
CA ASP A 89 13.08 -0.64 -29.46
C ASP A 89 13.39 0.85 -29.24
N SER A 90 12.43 1.62 -28.71
CA SER A 90 12.61 3.06 -28.48
C SER A 90 13.64 3.35 -27.38
N LEU A 91 13.69 2.52 -26.34
CA LEU A 91 14.54 2.72 -25.17
C LEU A 91 15.74 1.77 -25.12
N LYS A 92 16.06 1.05 -26.21
CA LYS A 92 17.10 0.01 -26.27
C LYS A 92 18.44 0.42 -25.66
N LYS A 93 18.85 1.68 -25.85
CA LYS A 93 20.12 2.23 -25.32
C LYS A 93 20.12 2.45 -23.79
N TYR A 94 18.99 2.24 -23.12
CA TYR A 94 18.76 2.54 -21.70
C TYR A 94 18.36 1.30 -20.90
N SER A 95 18.67 0.10 -21.41
CA SER A 95 18.38 -1.19 -20.77
C SER A 95 16.93 -1.29 -20.28
N PRO A 96 15.95 -1.19 -21.20
CA PRO A 96 14.54 -1.19 -20.84
C PRO A 96 14.12 -2.56 -20.32
N TYR A 97 13.08 -2.59 -19.51
CA TYR A 97 12.52 -3.83 -18.97
C TYR A 97 11.01 -3.70 -18.78
N VAL A 98 10.32 -4.84 -18.76
CA VAL A 98 8.85 -4.88 -18.64
C VAL A 98 8.43 -4.76 -17.18
N ARG A 99 7.42 -3.93 -16.94
CA ARG A 99 6.62 -3.88 -15.72
C ARG A 99 5.20 -4.34 -16.04
N TYR A 100 4.53 -4.89 -15.03
CA TYR A 100 3.17 -5.41 -15.16
C TYR A 100 2.23 -4.59 -14.28
N SER A 101 1.15 -4.12 -14.90
CA SER A 101 -0.03 -3.57 -14.23
C SER A 101 -1.24 -4.41 -14.65
N GLU A 102 -2.32 -3.80 -15.14
CA GLU A 102 -3.37 -4.50 -15.90
C GLU A 102 -2.83 -4.99 -17.25
N HIS A 103 -2.13 -4.11 -17.97
CA HIS A 103 -1.34 -4.47 -19.15
C HIS A 103 0.16 -4.23 -18.91
N PRO A 104 1.04 -4.93 -19.63
CA PRO A 104 2.48 -4.70 -19.59
C PRO A 104 2.84 -3.31 -20.14
N TYR A 105 3.80 -2.67 -19.50
CA TYR A 105 4.41 -1.43 -19.97
C TYR A 105 5.93 -1.54 -19.86
N VAL A 106 6.65 -0.70 -20.61
CA VAL A 106 8.12 -0.73 -20.62
C VAL A 106 8.66 0.45 -19.83
N GLU A 107 9.58 0.16 -18.91
CA GLU A 107 10.29 1.17 -18.13
C GLU A 107 11.77 1.16 -18.52
N ALA A 108 12.37 2.34 -18.63
CA ALA A 108 13.82 2.51 -18.68
C ALA A 108 14.25 3.73 -17.87
N LYS A 109 15.57 3.93 -17.73
CA LYS A 109 16.11 5.07 -16.99
C LYS A 109 17.04 5.89 -17.87
N ILE A 110 16.67 7.15 -18.13
CA ILE A 110 17.53 8.14 -18.78
C ILE A 110 18.10 9.05 -17.69
N LYS A 111 19.41 8.96 -17.44
CA LYS A 111 20.09 9.62 -16.31
C LYS A 111 19.46 9.22 -14.97
N ASN A 112 18.83 10.17 -14.27
CA ASN A 112 18.13 9.95 -13.00
C ASN A 112 16.60 9.94 -13.15
N THR A 113 16.08 9.89 -14.38
CA THR A 113 14.64 9.98 -14.68
C THR A 113 14.13 8.65 -15.21
N LYS A 114 13.08 8.11 -14.60
CA LYS A 114 12.38 6.94 -15.14
C LYS A 114 11.48 7.37 -16.29
N ILE A 115 11.48 6.59 -17.34
CA ILE A 115 10.65 6.75 -18.53
C ILE A 115 9.75 5.53 -18.61
N ASN A 116 8.43 5.74 -18.59
CA ASN A 116 7.44 4.69 -18.75
C ASN A 116 6.77 4.85 -20.12
N VAL A 117 6.80 3.81 -20.94
CA VAL A 117 6.06 3.74 -22.22
C VAL A 117 4.82 2.89 -21.96
N VAL A 118 3.68 3.56 -21.85
CA VAL A 118 2.42 2.97 -21.37
C VAL A 118 1.43 2.88 -22.53
N PRO A 119 1.01 1.68 -22.95
CA PRO A 119 0.01 1.57 -24.00
C PRO A 119 -1.39 1.81 -23.45
N PHE A 120 -2.28 2.37 -24.28
CA PHE A 120 -3.70 2.50 -23.96
C PHE A 120 -4.56 2.49 -25.24
N TYR A 121 -5.84 2.19 -25.09
CA TYR A 121 -6.81 2.20 -26.19
C TYR A 121 -7.46 3.57 -26.37
N ASP A 122 -7.66 3.96 -27.62
CA ASP A 122 -8.46 5.14 -27.97
C ASP A 122 -9.96 4.86 -27.79
N VAL A 123 -10.45 5.15 -26.59
CA VAL A 123 -11.84 4.89 -26.17
C VAL A 123 -12.55 6.18 -25.81
N LYS A 124 -13.89 6.14 -25.83
CA LYS A 124 -14.73 7.23 -25.31
C LYS A 124 -14.76 7.20 -23.78
N ILE A 125 -15.15 8.33 -23.18
CA ILE A 125 -15.34 8.42 -21.73
C ILE A 125 -16.35 7.37 -21.28
N GLY A 126 -15.98 6.56 -20.29
CA GLY A 126 -16.82 5.50 -19.73
C GLY A 126 -16.69 4.14 -20.42
N GLU A 127 -16.07 4.07 -21.60
CA GLU A 127 -15.87 2.83 -22.38
C GLU A 127 -14.45 2.26 -22.20
N TRP A 128 -13.91 2.35 -20.98
CA TRP A 128 -12.56 1.92 -20.64
C TRP A 128 -12.37 0.41 -20.91
N LYS A 129 -11.32 0.03 -21.65
CA LYS A 129 -10.85 -1.36 -21.72
C LYS A 129 -9.79 -1.65 -20.66
N SER A 130 -9.05 -0.63 -20.24
CA SER A 130 -8.05 -0.70 -19.20
C SER A 130 -8.02 0.55 -18.32
N ALA A 131 -7.37 0.46 -17.16
CA ALA A 131 -7.09 1.59 -16.27
C ALA A 131 -6.18 2.65 -16.93
N ALA A 132 -5.32 2.25 -17.88
CA ALA A 132 -4.46 3.18 -18.62
C ALA A 132 -5.29 4.11 -19.51
N ASP A 133 -6.38 3.61 -20.10
CA ASP A 133 -7.28 4.40 -20.94
C ASP A 133 -7.83 5.60 -20.15
N ARG A 134 -8.39 5.31 -18.96
CA ARG A 134 -8.92 6.32 -18.03
C ARG A 134 -7.85 7.34 -17.61
N SER A 135 -6.59 6.91 -17.47
CA SER A 135 -5.48 7.76 -17.01
C SER A 135 -5.18 8.94 -17.97
N THR A 136 -5.45 8.78 -19.26
CA THR A 136 -5.29 9.87 -20.24
C THR A 136 -6.35 10.96 -20.05
N PHE A 137 -7.59 10.56 -19.75
CA PHE A 137 -8.68 11.49 -19.42
C PHE A 137 -8.44 12.19 -18.08
N HIS A 138 -7.88 11.50 -17.08
CA HIS A 138 -7.42 12.13 -15.83
C HIS A 138 -6.41 13.22 -16.09
N THR A 139 -5.43 12.95 -16.97
CA THR A 139 -4.38 13.89 -17.32
C THR A 139 -4.98 15.14 -17.98
N LYS A 140 -5.79 14.96 -19.02
CA LYS A 140 -6.46 16.05 -19.76
C LYS A 140 -7.37 16.88 -18.85
N PHE A 141 -8.17 16.22 -18.01
CA PHE A 141 -9.05 16.89 -17.06
C PHE A 141 -8.26 17.75 -16.07
N MET A 142 -7.24 17.18 -15.42
CA MET A 142 -6.45 17.92 -14.43
C MET A 142 -5.62 19.05 -15.03
N GLN A 143 -5.14 18.91 -16.27
CA GLN A 143 -4.44 19.99 -16.98
C GLN A 143 -5.33 21.22 -17.19
N LYS A 144 -6.62 21.00 -17.50
CA LYS A 144 -7.61 22.07 -17.70
C LYS A 144 -8.11 22.64 -16.37
N SER A 145 -8.30 21.79 -15.36
CA SER A 145 -8.95 22.16 -14.11
C SER A 145 -8.01 22.79 -13.07
N LEU A 146 -6.72 22.41 -13.05
CA LEU A 146 -5.78 22.89 -12.03
C LEU A 146 -5.11 24.21 -12.45
N THR A 147 -5.34 25.26 -11.67
CA THR A 147 -4.58 26.52 -11.79
C THR A 147 -3.12 26.36 -11.39
N SER A 148 -2.24 27.28 -11.79
CA SER A 148 -0.83 27.28 -11.39
C SER A 148 -0.65 27.29 -9.86
N LYS A 149 -1.52 28.00 -9.13
CA LYS A 149 -1.51 28.01 -7.66
C LYS A 149 -1.87 26.63 -7.10
N MET A 150 -2.92 26.00 -7.62
CA MET A 150 -3.34 24.65 -7.19
C MET A 150 -2.26 23.60 -7.49
N LYS A 151 -1.55 23.71 -8.62
CA LYS A 151 -0.41 22.82 -8.90
C LYS A 151 0.69 22.91 -7.84
N ASN A 152 0.90 24.08 -7.23
CA ASN A 152 1.84 24.24 -6.11
C ASN A 152 1.28 23.62 -4.83
N ASP A 153 0.01 23.82 -4.53
CA ASP A 153 -0.67 23.18 -3.39
C ASP A 153 -0.65 21.65 -3.49
N VAL A 154 -0.79 21.08 -4.69
CA VAL A 154 -0.63 19.64 -4.94
C VAL A 154 0.77 19.17 -4.54
N ARG A 155 1.83 19.92 -4.87
CA ARG A 155 3.20 19.55 -4.51
C ARG A 155 3.43 19.63 -3.00
N VAL A 156 2.87 20.64 -2.34
CA VAL A 156 2.89 20.77 -0.88
C VAL A 156 2.20 19.57 -0.24
N LEU A 157 0.99 19.22 -0.71
CA LEU A 157 0.24 18.06 -0.22
C LEU A 157 1.00 16.75 -0.43
N LYS A 158 1.55 16.51 -1.62
CA LYS A 158 2.35 15.30 -1.90
C LYS A 158 3.55 15.20 -0.97
N THR A 159 4.21 16.32 -0.69
CA THR A 159 5.35 16.37 0.23
C THR A 159 4.89 16.11 1.68
N PHE A 160 3.78 16.71 2.12
CA PHE A 160 3.19 16.44 3.43
C PHE A 160 2.86 14.96 3.61
N LEU A 161 2.16 14.35 2.65
CA LEU A 161 1.82 12.93 2.68
C LEU A 161 3.09 12.05 2.68
N LYS A 162 4.09 12.41 1.86
CA LYS A 162 5.35 11.65 1.75
C LYS A 162 6.19 11.72 3.02
N SER A 163 6.33 12.90 3.62
CA SER A 163 7.06 13.10 4.87
C SER A 163 6.45 12.36 6.05
N ASN A 164 5.13 12.14 6.03
CA ASN A 164 4.42 11.36 7.03
C ASN A 164 4.19 9.89 6.60
N GLY A 165 4.84 9.43 5.53
CA GLY A 165 4.88 8.01 5.14
C GLY A 165 3.59 7.45 4.53
N ILE A 166 2.62 8.29 4.19
CA ILE A 166 1.27 7.92 3.71
C ILE A 166 1.05 8.26 2.22
N TYR A 167 2.10 8.59 1.47
CA TYR A 167 2.04 8.83 0.02
C TYR A 167 2.37 7.56 -0.77
N GLY A 168 1.57 7.27 -1.81
CA GLY A 168 1.73 6.12 -2.70
C GLY A 168 0.56 5.14 -2.59
N ALA A 169 -0.01 4.73 -3.73
CA ALA A 169 -1.17 3.83 -3.78
C ALA A 169 -0.80 2.36 -4.06
N GLU A 170 0.50 2.06 -4.20
CA GLU A 170 1.01 0.70 -4.31
C GLU A 170 0.61 -0.15 -3.10
N ILE A 171 0.48 -1.47 -3.29
CA ILE A 171 0.01 -2.38 -2.24
C ILE A 171 0.93 -2.33 -1.01
N ALA A 172 2.21 -2.01 -1.19
CA ALA A 172 3.16 -1.79 -0.09
C ALA A 172 2.68 -0.70 0.87
N LYS A 173 2.22 0.44 0.34
CA LYS A 173 1.85 1.63 1.11
C LYS A 173 0.37 1.74 1.42
N GLN A 174 -0.51 1.39 0.47
CA GLN A 174 -1.96 1.60 0.58
C GLN A 174 -2.30 3.03 1.04
N GLY A 175 -1.57 4.01 0.52
CA GLY A 175 -1.66 5.42 0.89
C GLY A 175 -2.31 6.27 -0.20
N PHE A 176 -2.15 7.59 -0.07
CA PHE A 176 -2.75 8.58 -0.95
C PHE A 176 -1.95 8.68 -2.26
N SER A 177 -2.63 8.46 -3.39
CA SER A 177 -2.00 8.56 -4.72
C SER A 177 -1.74 10.02 -5.12
N GLY A 178 -0.89 10.19 -6.14
CA GLY A 178 -0.69 11.50 -6.76
C GLY A 178 -1.98 12.08 -7.37
N TYR A 179 -2.85 11.21 -7.90
CA TYR A 179 -4.15 11.63 -8.44
C TYR A 179 -5.15 12.01 -7.35
N VAL A 180 -5.20 11.25 -6.25
CA VAL A 180 -6.01 11.63 -5.06
C VAL A 180 -5.57 12.99 -4.53
N SER A 181 -4.26 13.26 -4.50
CA SER A 181 -3.73 14.56 -4.09
C SER A 181 -4.24 15.70 -4.98
N GLU A 182 -4.34 15.46 -6.29
CA GLU A 182 -4.88 16.43 -7.26
C GLU A 182 -6.39 16.64 -7.09
N VAL A 183 -7.15 15.56 -6.89
CA VAL A 183 -8.60 15.62 -6.65
C VAL A 183 -8.93 16.36 -5.35
N LEU A 184 -8.19 16.11 -4.27
CA LEU A 184 -8.38 16.82 -3.01
C LEU A 184 -8.12 18.33 -3.16
N VAL A 185 -7.04 18.72 -3.86
CA VAL A 185 -6.77 20.15 -4.13
C VAL A 185 -7.81 20.75 -5.06
N LEU A 186 -8.28 20.01 -6.07
CA LEU A 186 -9.36 20.45 -6.94
C LEU A 186 -10.65 20.72 -6.15
N HIS A 187 -11.00 19.82 -5.22
CA HIS A 187 -12.23 19.91 -4.45
C HIS A 187 -12.19 21.02 -3.38
N PHE A 188 -11.10 21.11 -2.62
CA PHE A 188 -10.98 22.08 -1.50
C PHE A 188 -10.30 23.40 -1.89
N GLY A 189 -9.75 23.50 -3.10
CA GLY A 189 -9.16 24.70 -3.68
C GLY A 189 -7.73 25.04 -3.21
N SER A 190 -7.31 24.60 -2.02
CA SER A 190 -5.95 24.86 -1.50
C SER A 190 -5.53 23.83 -0.45
N PHE A 191 -4.21 23.70 -0.21
CA PHE A 191 -3.69 22.83 0.85
C PHE A 191 -4.21 23.24 2.24
N GLU A 192 -4.33 24.54 2.52
CA GLU A 192 -4.87 25.04 3.79
C GLU A 192 -6.31 24.55 4.04
N ASN A 193 -7.16 24.62 3.02
CA ASN A 193 -8.54 24.16 3.12
C ASN A 193 -8.64 22.63 3.29
N ILE A 194 -7.72 21.87 2.68
CA ILE A 194 -7.62 20.42 2.90
C ILE A 194 -7.33 20.14 4.37
N ILE A 195 -6.33 20.79 4.96
CA ILE A 195 -5.99 20.59 6.37
C ILE A 195 -7.21 20.86 7.27
N LYS A 196 -7.91 21.99 7.05
CA LYS A 196 -9.10 22.35 7.81
C LYS A 196 -10.21 21.29 7.65
N SER A 197 -10.56 20.95 6.41
CA SER A 197 -11.68 20.05 6.12
C SER A 197 -11.41 18.61 6.56
N ILE A 198 -10.19 18.10 6.32
CA ILE A 198 -9.79 16.74 6.71
C ILE A 198 -9.66 16.62 8.23
N SER A 199 -9.29 17.69 8.94
CA SER A 199 -9.24 17.65 10.42
C SER A 199 -10.60 17.40 11.07
N GLU A 200 -11.68 17.77 10.37
CA GLU A 200 -13.08 17.71 10.81
C GLU A 200 -13.88 16.63 10.07
N ILE A 201 -13.23 15.81 9.23
CA ILE A 201 -13.91 14.81 8.42
C ILE A 201 -14.58 13.76 9.30
N LYS A 202 -15.80 13.38 8.91
CA LYS A 202 -16.58 12.33 9.57
C LYS A 202 -16.44 10.99 8.85
N GLU A 203 -16.75 9.92 9.57
CA GLU A 203 -16.83 8.59 8.98
C GLU A 203 -17.88 8.57 7.85
N ASN A 204 -17.57 7.82 6.79
CA ASN A 204 -18.38 7.68 5.57
C ASN A 204 -18.63 8.98 4.80
N GLN A 205 -17.91 10.07 5.13
CA GLN A 205 -18.05 11.33 4.43
C GLN A 205 -17.61 11.22 2.97
N VAL A 206 -18.42 11.79 2.08
CA VAL A 206 -18.20 11.79 0.63
C VAL A 206 -17.55 13.12 0.20
N ILE A 207 -16.39 13.02 -0.44
CA ILE A 207 -15.68 14.11 -1.09
C ILE A 207 -15.95 14.00 -2.59
N GLY A 208 -16.84 14.85 -3.09
CA GLY A 208 -17.34 14.82 -4.47
C GLY A 208 -18.84 14.56 -4.54
N LYS A 209 -19.36 14.21 -5.71
CA LYS A 209 -20.78 13.93 -5.94
C LYS A 209 -20.96 12.51 -6.47
N THR A 210 -21.77 11.70 -5.80
CA THR A 210 -22.15 10.37 -6.28
C THR A 210 -23.54 10.01 -5.77
N SER A 211 -24.24 9.17 -6.52
CA SER A 211 -25.47 8.48 -6.08
C SER A 211 -25.20 7.08 -5.52
N LYS A 212 -23.96 6.58 -5.64
CA LYS A 212 -23.57 5.24 -5.15
C LYS A 212 -23.15 5.29 -3.69
N LYS A 213 -23.48 4.21 -2.98
CA LYS A 213 -22.98 3.93 -1.63
C LYS A 213 -21.70 3.11 -1.73
N PHE A 214 -20.70 3.46 -0.92
CA PHE A 214 -19.44 2.74 -0.82
C PHE A 214 -19.17 2.39 0.65
N GLU A 215 -18.69 1.18 0.91
CA GLU A 215 -18.35 0.70 2.25
C GLU A 215 -16.88 1.00 2.57
N THR A 216 -16.56 2.27 2.74
CA THR A 216 -15.19 2.74 3.06
C THR A 216 -15.25 3.88 4.06
N SER A 217 -14.26 3.97 4.96
CA SER A 217 -14.25 4.99 6.02
C SER A 217 -14.35 6.43 5.53
N ILE A 218 -13.87 6.73 4.31
CA ILE A 218 -14.14 7.96 3.57
C ILE A 218 -14.30 7.63 2.09
N VAL A 219 -15.03 8.46 1.35
CA VAL A 219 -15.22 8.29 -0.10
C VAL A 219 -14.64 9.48 -0.83
N ILE A 220 -13.75 9.23 -1.80
CA ILE A 220 -13.20 10.29 -2.67
C ILE A 220 -13.60 9.94 -4.10
N ILE A 221 -14.53 10.70 -4.67
CA ILE A 221 -15.08 10.40 -5.99
C ILE A 221 -14.14 10.88 -7.10
N ASP A 222 -13.94 10.02 -8.09
CA ASP A 222 -13.21 10.36 -9.31
C ASP A 222 -14.04 11.36 -10.15
N PRO A 223 -13.53 12.58 -10.41
CA PRO A 223 -14.29 13.62 -11.11
C PRO A 223 -14.61 13.31 -12.57
N ILE A 224 -14.00 12.27 -13.17
CA ILE A 224 -14.35 11.81 -14.52
C ILE A 224 -15.11 10.48 -14.53
N ASP A 225 -15.32 9.88 -13.36
CA ASP A 225 -16.02 8.59 -13.20
C ASP A 225 -16.70 8.52 -11.83
N ASN A 226 -17.95 9.00 -11.75
CA ASN A 226 -18.71 9.06 -10.49
C ASN A 226 -19.00 7.68 -9.85
N ASN A 227 -18.68 6.58 -10.56
CA ASN A 227 -18.79 5.22 -10.06
C ASN A 227 -17.53 4.72 -9.37
N ARG A 228 -16.45 5.50 -9.35
CA ARG A 228 -15.16 5.09 -8.83
C ARG A 228 -14.81 5.84 -7.55
N ASN A 229 -14.60 5.08 -6.48
CA ASN A 229 -14.02 5.58 -5.23
C ASN A 229 -12.49 5.48 -5.27
N LEU A 230 -11.81 6.63 -5.29
CA LEU A 230 -10.35 6.72 -5.24
C LEU A 230 -9.76 6.37 -3.87
N ALA A 231 -10.57 6.41 -2.81
CA ALA A 231 -10.14 6.03 -1.46
C ALA A 231 -10.13 4.51 -1.23
N ALA A 232 -10.66 3.70 -2.17
CA ALA A 232 -10.78 2.25 -2.00
C ALA A 232 -9.43 1.52 -1.81
N ALA A 233 -8.34 2.09 -2.33
CA ALA A 233 -6.98 1.53 -2.16
C ALA A 233 -6.25 2.06 -0.91
N ILE A 234 -6.85 3.00 -0.17
CA ILE A 234 -6.24 3.63 1.00
C ILE A 234 -6.65 2.85 2.25
N SER A 235 -5.67 2.44 3.07
CA SER A 235 -5.97 1.74 4.32
C SER A 235 -6.61 2.66 5.36
N ASN A 236 -7.45 2.10 6.23
CA ASN A 236 -8.02 2.84 7.37
C ASN A 236 -6.92 3.40 8.29
N GLU A 237 -5.80 2.69 8.42
CA GLU A 237 -4.62 3.19 9.14
C GLU A 237 -4.12 4.50 8.52
N ASN A 238 -3.96 4.56 7.20
CA ASN A 238 -3.48 5.76 6.53
C ASN A 238 -4.51 6.89 6.50
N ILE A 239 -5.80 6.58 6.43
CA ILE A 239 -6.89 7.56 6.59
C ILE A 239 -6.82 8.16 8.00
N GLY A 240 -6.78 7.33 9.03
CA GLY A 240 -6.68 7.76 10.43
C GLY A 240 -5.43 8.60 10.68
N LYS A 241 -4.28 8.17 10.14
CA LYS A 241 -3.05 8.97 10.13
C LYS A 241 -3.32 10.33 9.50
N PHE A 242 -3.82 10.39 8.27
CA PHE A 242 -4.05 11.66 7.58
C PHE A 242 -4.92 12.62 8.40
N VAL A 243 -6.03 12.15 8.96
CA VAL A 243 -6.92 12.93 9.82
C VAL A 243 -6.17 13.49 11.04
N LEU A 244 -5.44 12.64 11.76
CA LEU A 244 -4.71 13.03 12.97
C LEU A 244 -3.56 14.00 12.67
N ILE A 245 -2.80 13.78 11.59
CA ILE A 245 -1.73 14.69 11.18
C ILE A 245 -2.32 16.05 10.76
N CYS A 246 -3.48 16.07 10.09
CA CYS A 246 -4.20 17.30 9.76
C CYS A 246 -4.67 18.05 11.01
N ARG A 247 -5.21 17.36 12.02
CA ARG A 247 -5.58 17.95 13.31
C ARG A 247 -4.36 18.58 14.01
N ALA A 248 -3.27 17.83 14.14
CA ALA A 248 -2.05 18.32 14.78
C ALA A 248 -1.41 19.50 14.01
N PHE A 249 -1.41 19.46 12.67
CA PHE A 249 -0.87 20.56 11.86
C PHE A 249 -1.76 21.81 11.88
N LYS A 250 -3.09 21.64 11.98
CA LYS A 250 -4.05 22.74 12.15
C LYS A 250 -3.81 23.46 13.48
N ASP A 251 -3.63 22.70 14.55
CA ASP A 251 -3.36 23.22 15.90
C ASP A 251 -1.98 23.89 15.98
N LYS A 252 -0.91 23.13 15.71
CA LYS A 252 0.48 23.61 15.79
C LYS A 252 1.25 23.32 14.51
N GLY A 253 1.07 24.18 13.52
CA GLY A 253 1.72 24.05 12.22
C GLY A 253 3.24 24.32 12.29
N VAL A 254 4.04 23.25 12.42
CA VAL A 254 5.52 23.28 12.38
C VAL A 254 6.10 22.70 11.10
N ILE A 255 7.37 23.01 10.79
CA ILE A 255 8.02 22.54 9.56
C ILE A 255 8.30 21.02 9.55
N ASP A 256 8.31 20.38 10.72
CA ASP A 256 8.70 18.97 10.85
C ASP A 256 7.69 18.01 10.23
N PHE A 257 6.44 18.43 10.02
CA PHE A 257 5.46 17.69 9.23
C PHE A 257 5.86 17.49 7.76
N PHE A 258 6.86 18.24 7.27
CA PHE A 258 7.40 18.17 5.92
C PHE A 258 8.83 17.61 5.89
N LYS A 259 9.26 16.94 6.97
CA LYS A 259 10.57 16.29 7.06
C LYS A 259 10.38 14.80 7.35
N ASN A 260 11.23 13.97 6.75
CA ASN A 260 11.27 12.54 7.09
C ASN A 260 11.80 12.41 8.51
N LYS A 261 10.99 11.91 9.44
CA LYS A 261 11.43 11.62 10.80
C LYS A 261 12.27 10.35 10.82
N LYS A 262 13.40 10.40 11.52
CA LYS A 262 14.13 9.18 11.89
C LYS A 262 13.33 8.46 12.97
N LEU A 263 13.02 7.20 12.73
CA LEU A 263 12.34 6.34 13.69
C LEU A 263 13.26 6.11 14.89
N LYS A 264 12.74 6.29 16.10
CA LYS A 264 13.46 5.89 17.31
C LYS A 264 13.32 4.39 17.46
N ILE A 265 14.45 3.68 17.55
CA ILE A 265 14.45 2.26 17.85
C ILE A 265 13.89 2.08 19.27
N SER A 266 12.82 1.30 19.41
CA SER A 266 12.24 0.97 20.70
C SER A 266 13.27 0.20 21.53
N LYS A 267 13.37 0.49 22.83
CA LYS A 267 14.17 -0.32 23.76
C LYS A 267 13.34 -1.44 24.43
N LYS A 268 12.02 -1.40 24.33
CA LYS A 268 11.07 -2.29 25.03
C LYS A 268 10.42 -3.29 24.06
N TYR A 269 9.84 -4.37 24.61
CA TYR A 269 9.00 -5.36 23.91
C TYR A 269 9.65 -6.21 22.80
N TRP A 270 10.97 -6.19 22.67
CA TRP A 270 11.64 -7.07 21.69
C TRP A 270 11.39 -8.56 21.96
N GLU A 271 11.36 -8.97 23.23
CA GLU A 271 11.10 -10.37 23.62
C GLU A 271 9.65 -10.84 23.34
N ASN A 272 8.77 -9.91 22.93
CA ASN A 272 7.40 -10.17 22.53
C ASN A 272 7.23 -10.17 21.00
N LEU A 273 8.30 -9.85 20.26
CA LEU A 273 8.27 -9.75 18.81
C LEU A 273 8.66 -11.08 18.17
N LEU A 274 7.68 -11.79 17.61
CA LEU A 274 7.91 -12.95 16.78
C LEU A 274 8.22 -12.51 15.34
N VAL A 275 9.23 -13.14 14.74
CA VAL A 275 9.70 -12.85 13.37
C VAL A 275 9.79 -14.14 12.57
N ILE A 276 9.20 -14.13 11.39
CA ILE A 276 9.34 -15.18 10.37
C ILE A 276 10.10 -14.59 9.19
N LYS A 277 11.28 -15.14 8.89
CA LYS A 277 12.13 -14.76 7.75
C LYS A 277 12.15 -15.87 6.72
N PHE A 278 11.99 -15.53 5.45
CA PHE A 278 12.18 -16.46 4.33
C PHE A 278 12.65 -15.73 3.08
N ASN A 279 13.18 -16.48 2.11
CA ASN A 279 13.60 -15.93 0.83
C ASN A 279 12.53 -16.19 -0.24
N PHE A 280 12.44 -15.32 -1.24
CA PHE A 280 11.48 -15.45 -2.33
C PHE A 280 12.12 -15.25 -3.71
N LYS A 281 11.50 -15.81 -4.75
CA LYS A 281 11.88 -15.53 -6.14
C LYS A 281 11.37 -14.16 -6.57
N ILE A 282 12.20 -13.40 -7.28
CA ILE A 282 11.85 -12.04 -7.73
C ILE A 282 10.56 -12.03 -8.56
N ARG A 283 9.64 -11.14 -8.20
CA ARG A 283 8.32 -10.93 -8.82
C ARG A 283 7.96 -9.45 -8.77
N SER A 284 6.89 -9.04 -9.45
CA SER A 284 6.38 -7.66 -9.36
C SER A 284 6.14 -7.25 -7.90
N PRO A 285 6.53 -6.03 -7.47
CA PRO A 285 6.35 -5.56 -6.10
C PRO A 285 4.92 -5.74 -5.57
N ASP A 286 3.89 -5.40 -6.35
CA ASP A 286 2.51 -5.51 -5.91
C ASP A 286 2.07 -6.97 -5.68
N ILE A 287 2.58 -7.90 -6.51
CA ILE A 287 2.30 -9.34 -6.34
C ILE A 287 2.89 -9.82 -5.01
N ILE A 288 4.18 -9.54 -4.75
CA ILE A 288 4.82 -10.00 -3.52
C ILE A 288 4.21 -9.32 -2.28
N TRP A 289 3.97 -8.00 -2.32
CA TRP A 289 3.33 -7.28 -1.21
C TRP A 289 1.92 -7.79 -0.91
N GLY A 290 1.11 -8.05 -1.94
CA GLY A 290 -0.23 -8.61 -1.76
C GLY A 290 -0.19 -10.02 -1.17
N GLN A 291 0.79 -10.84 -1.57
CA GLN A 291 0.98 -12.18 -1.02
C GLN A 291 1.44 -12.16 0.44
N ILE A 292 2.46 -11.36 0.80
CA ILE A 292 3.00 -11.35 2.16
C ILE A 292 2.03 -10.70 3.15
N LYS A 293 1.25 -9.68 2.75
CA LYS A 293 0.21 -9.10 3.60
C LYS A 293 -0.88 -10.12 3.93
N ARG A 294 -1.36 -10.88 2.93
CA ARG A 294 -2.30 -11.99 3.16
C ARG A 294 -1.72 -13.08 4.05
N ALA A 295 -0.44 -13.43 3.85
CA ALA A 295 0.24 -14.39 4.72
C ALA A 295 0.33 -13.88 6.17
N THR A 296 0.68 -12.60 6.37
CA THR A 296 0.69 -11.99 7.71
C THR A 296 -0.69 -12.06 8.37
N SER A 297 -1.77 -11.63 7.70
CA SER A 297 -3.12 -11.69 8.27
C SER A 297 -3.56 -13.12 8.61
N SER A 298 -3.28 -14.07 7.71
CA SER A 298 -3.57 -15.49 7.92
C SER A 298 -2.82 -16.02 9.15
N LEU A 299 -1.51 -15.81 9.22
CA LEU A 299 -0.70 -16.29 10.34
C LEU A 299 -1.02 -15.59 11.66
N SER A 300 -1.41 -14.31 11.65
CA SER A 300 -1.94 -13.63 12.84
C SER A 300 -3.18 -14.36 13.36
N THR A 301 -4.11 -14.72 12.48
CA THR A 301 -5.32 -15.48 12.86
C THR A 301 -4.95 -16.85 13.45
N GLN A 302 -3.94 -17.52 12.90
CA GLN A 302 -3.49 -18.83 13.41
C GLN A 302 -2.80 -18.72 14.77
N LEU A 303 -2.04 -17.64 15.02
CA LEU A 303 -1.48 -17.33 16.34
C LEU A 303 -2.58 -17.12 17.37
N GLU A 304 -3.61 -16.34 17.04
CA GLU A 304 -4.78 -16.10 17.90
C GLU A 304 -5.53 -17.39 18.23
N LEU A 305 -5.77 -18.24 17.23
CA LEU A 305 -6.37 -19.57 17.43
C LEU A 305 -5.49 -20.48 18.31
N GLY A 306 -4.17 -20.30 18.27
CA GLY A 306 -3.21 -20.94 19.17
C GLY A 306 -3.18 -20.36 20.59
N GLY A 307 -3.91 -19.27 20.85
CA GLY A 307 -3.96 -18.55 22.12
C GLY A 307 -2.85 -17.51 22.30
N PHE A 308 -2.10 -17.17 21.25
CA PHE A 308 -1.13 -16.08 21.26
C PHE A 308 -1.80 -14.79 20.80
N ASN A 309 -2.15 -13.91 21.73
CA ASN A 309 -2.74 -12.61 21.44
C ASN A 309 -1.75 -11.73 20.63
N VAL A 310 -2.14 -11.36 19.42
CA VAL A 310 -1.37 -10.57 18.45
C VAL A 310 -1.82 -9.12 18.53
N LEU A 311 -1.06 -8.30 19.24
CA LEU A 311 -1.35 -6.87 19.43
C LEU A 311 -1.21 -6.09 18.12
N ARG A 312 -0.17 -6.40 17.32
CA ARG A 312 0.06 -5.79 15.99
C ARG A 312 0.80 -6.75 15.08
N SER A 313 0.64 -6.59 13.77
CA SER A 313 1.42 -7.35 12.78
C SER A 313 1.84 -6.50 11.59
N LYS A 314 2.95 -6.86 10.94
CA LYS A 314 3.49 -6.13 9.78
C LYS A 314 4.32 -7.05 8.90
N SER A 315 4.27 -6.84 7.59
CA SER A 315 5.14 -7.50 6.62
C SER A 315 6.18 -6.53 6.06
N TYR A 316 7.33 -7.06 5.67
CA TYR A 316 8.37 -6.30 4.98
C TYR A 316 9.07 -7.16 3.94
N THR A 317 9.46 -6.54 2.82
CA THR A 317 10.38 -7.12 1.85
C THR A 317 11.30 -6.06 1.30
N ASP A 318 12.54 -6.44 1.00
CA ASP A 318 13.48 -5.59 0.28
C ASP A 318 13.22 -5.56 -1.24
N GLN A 319 12.20 -6.29 -1.70
CA GLN A 319 11.82 -6.48 -3.11
C GLN A 319 12.91 -7.14 -3.96
N LYS A 320 13.93 -7.74 -3.34
CA LYS A 320 15.01 -8.45 -4.02
C LYS A 320 14.96 -9.94 -3.72
N ASN A 321 15.08 -10.31 -2.46
CA ASN A 321 15.16 -11.72 -2.07
C ASN A 321 14.64 -12.03 -0.66
N GLU A 322 14.51 -11.06 0.24
CA GLU A 322 14.12 -11.33 1.63
C GLU A 322 12.71 -10.85 1.96
N VAL A 323 12.00 -11.65 2.76
CA VAL A 323 10.73 -11.30 3.39
C VAL A 323 10.82 -11.50 4.90
N TYR A 324 10.21 -10.58 5.63
CA TYR A 324 10.03 -10.64 7.08
C TYR A 324 8.56 -10.43 7.43
N LEU A 325 8.01 -11.33 8.23
CA LEU A 325 6.68 -11.19 8.83
C LEU A 325 6.88 -10.99 10.34
N PHE A 326 6.31 -9.90 10.86
CA PHE A 326 6.45 -9.49 12.25
C PHE A 326 5.12 -9.58 12.97
N PHE A 327 5.13 -10.13 14.17
CA PHE A 327 3.97 -10.23 15.06
C PHE A 327 4.40 -9.76 16.45
N PHE A 328 3.84 -8.64 16.89
CA PHE A 328 3.98 -8.17 18.25
C PHE A 328 2.92 -8.84 19.10
N LEU A 329 3.35 -9.78 19.94
CA LEU A 329 2.48 -10.58 20.79
C LEU A 329 2.32 -9.92 22.16
N GLU A 330 1.23 -10.21 22.86
CA GLU A 330 1.12 -9.89 24.28
C GLU A 330 2.20 -10.64 25.08
N SER A 331 2.39 -11.93 24.77
CA SER A 331 3.50 -12.73 25.27
C SER A 331 3.97 -13.74 24.22
N SER A 332 5.28 -13.96 24.13
CA SER A 332 5.86 -15.04 23.33
C SER A 332 5.79 -16.41 24.03
N LYS A 333 5.53 -16.41 25.35
CA LYS A 333 5.31 -17.60 26.18
C LYS A 333 3.99 -17.47 26.94
N ILE A 334 3.09 -18.42 26.72
CA ILE A 334 1.75 -18.44 27.32
C ILE A 334 1.62 -19.64 28.27
N ASN A 335 0.63 -19.59 29.16
CA ASN A 335 0.37 -20.68 30.10
C ASN A 335 -0.02 -21.97 29.34
N GLN A 336 0.24 -23.13 29.95
CA GLN A 336 -0.15 -24.40 29.36
C GLN A 336 -1.66 -24.61 29.41
N ILE A 337 -2.28 -24.31 30.54
CA ILE A 337 -3.72 -24.46 30.73
C ILE A 337 -4.51 -23.31 30.08
N TYR A 338 -5.67 -23.63 29.53
CA TYR A 338 -6.62 -22.63 29.03
C TYR A 338 -8.07 -23.07 29.17
N SER A 339 -8.95 -22.08 29.27
CA SER A 339 -10.39 -22.28 29.26
C SER A 339 -10.90 -22.26 27.81
N LYS A 340 -11.59 -23.33 27.42
CA LYS A 340 -12.24 -23.44 26.11
C LYS A 340 -13.75 -23.31 26.29
N ASN A 341 -14.32 -22.35 25.59
CA ASN A 341 -15.77 -22.18 25.53
C ASN A 341 -16.38 -23.23 24.59
N GLY A 342 -17.20 -24.10 25.14
CA GLY A 342 -18.07 -25.02 24.43
C GLY A 342 -19.38 -24.37 23.96
N PRO A 343 -20.38 -25.17 23.58
CA PRO A 343 -21.68 -24.69 23.18
C PRO A 343 -22.47 -24.12 24.38
N ASP A 344 -23.52 -23.38 24.05
CA ASP A 344 -24.55 -22.99 25.00
C ASP A 344 -25.26 -24.24 25.58
N PHE A 345 -25.48 -24.28 26.89
CA PHE A 345 -25.99 -25.48 27.56
C PHE A 345 -27.42 -25.86 27.11
N PHE A 346 -28.21 -24.93 26.57
CA PHE A 346 -29.54 -25.22 26.02
C PHE A 346 -29.51 -25.94 24.66
N ARG A 347 -28.35 -26.03 24.00
CA ARG A 347 -28.24 -26.74 22.71
C ARG A 347 -27.97 -28.23 22.94
N GLU A 348 -29.02 -29.00 23.19
CA GLU A 348 -28.96 -30.42 23.59
C GLU A 348 -27.92 -31.25 22.82
N ASP A 349 -28.05 -31.37 21.50
CA ASP A 349 -27.16 -32.19 20.68
C ASP A 349 -25.70 -31.73 20.72
N SER A 350 -25.50 -30.40 20.69
CA SER A 350 -24.16 -29.80 20.73
C SER A 350 -23.51 -30.00 22.09
N SER A 351 -24.26 -29.77 23.16
CA SER A 351 -23.83 -29.98 24.55
C SER A 351 -23.46 -31.43 24.79
N LYS A 352 -24.32 -32.38 24.39
CA LYS A 352 -24.07 -33.81 24.53
C LYS A 352 -22.82 -34.24 23.76
N SER A 353 -22.66 -33.80 22.51
CA SER A 353 -21.45 -34.11 21.73
C SER A 353 -20.19 -33.46 22.30
N PHE A 354 -20.29 -32.26 22.87
CA PHE A 354 -19.13 -31.58 23.44
C PHE A 354 -18.68 -32.27 24.72
N ILE A 355 -19.62 -32.58 25.62
CA ILE A 355 -19.32 -33.29 26.87
C ILE A 355 -18.71 -34.65 26.55
N SER A 356 -19.34 -35.47 25.69
CA SER A 356 -18.86 -36.82 25.40
C SER A 356 -17.44 -36.86 24.81
N LYS A 357 -17.07 -35.89 23.97
CA LYS A 357 -15.75 -35.80 23.35
C LYS A 357 -14.65 -35.32 24.30
N ASN A 358 -15.01 -34.46 25.26
CA ASN A 358 -14.02 -33.73 26.06
C ASN A 358 -13.92 -34.23 27.50
N LEU A 359 -14.98 -34.80 28.09
CA LEU A 359 -15.02 -35.14 29.51
C LEU A 359 -13.89 -36.09 29.95
N GLY A 360 -13.49 -37.04 29.10
CA GLY A 360 -12.37 -37.95 29.39
C GLY A 360 -10.97 -37.38 29.11
N ASN A 361 -10.88 -36.25 28.41
CA ASN A 361 -9.62 -35.63 27.96
C ASN A 361 -9.31 -34.31 28.69
N THR A 362 -10.23 -33.82 29.51
CA THR A 362 -10.13 -32.51 30.19
C THR A 362 -10.05 -32.69 31.69
N GLU A 363 -9.17 -31.93 32.34
CA GLU A 363 -8.99 -32.00 33.80
C GLU A 363 -10.21 -31.48 34.56
N LEU A 364 -10.89 -30.46 34.03
CA LEU A 364 -12.03 -29.80 34.67
C LEU A 364 -13.05 -29.35 33.61
N MET A 365 -14.34 -29.45 33.95
CA MET A 365 -15.45 -28.95 33.14
C MET A 365 -16.57 -28.38 34.04
N TRP A 366 -17.15 -27.26 33.67
CA TRP A 366 -18.23 -26.61 34.43
C TRP A 366 -19.15 -25.78 33.52
N ILE A 367 -20.27 -25.29 34.07
CA ILE A 367 -21.15 -24.35 33.38
C ILE A 367 -20.72 -22.92 33.70
N GLY A 368 -20.35 -22.17 32.68
CA GLY A 368 -19.96 -20.77 32.80
C GLY A 368 -21.16 -19.84 32.94
N ASN A 369 -20.96 -18.71 33.63
CA ASN A 369 -21.96 -17.63 33.75
C ASN A 369 -22.35 -17.01 32.39
N ASN A 370 -21.60 -17.29 31.33
CA ASN A 370 -21.91 -16.90 29.94
C ASN A 370 -22.89 -17.86 29.24
N GLY A 371 -23.50 -18.80 29.97
CA GLY A 371 -24.44 -19.78 29.44
C GLY A 371 -23.80 -20.95 28.69
N LYS A 372 -22.47 -21.11 28.75
CA LYS A 372 -21.73 -22.12 27.99
C LYS A 372 -21.11 -23.18 28.87
N ILE A 373 -20.95 -24.38 28.32
CA ILE A 373 -20.12 -25.42 28.93
C ILE A 373 -18.66 -25.03 28.72
N ILE A 374 -17.86 -24.99 29.79
CA ILE A 374 -16.45 -24.62 29.75
C ILE A 374 -15.61 -25.82 30.14
N SER A 375 -14.53 -26.08 29.39
CA SER A 375 -13.51 -27.08 29.74
C SER A 375 -12.13 -26.46 29.95
N VAL A 376 -11.34 -27.01 30.87
CA VAL A 376 -9.90 -26.76 30.96
C VAL A 376 -9.17 -27.73 30.04
N GLU A 377 -8.40 -27.19 29.12
CA GLU A 377 -7.55 -27.95 28.20
C GLU A 377 -6.09 -27.53 28.31
N ASN A 378 -5.20 -28.45 27.92
CA ASN A 378 -3.77 -28.20 27.84
C ASN A 378 -3.38 -27.82 26.41
N ARG A 379 -2.71 -26.68 26.26
CA ARG A 379 -2.12 -26.26 24.98
C ARG A 379 -1.01 -27.21 24.60
N LYS A 380 -0.98 -27.56 23.31
CA LYS A 380 0.13 -28.33 22.74
C LYS A 380 1.46 -27.57 22.77
N HIS A 381 1.41 -26.26 22.57
CA HIS A 381 2.58 -25.38 22.58
C HIS A 381 2.32 -24.16 23.44
N THR A 382 3.26 -23.86 24.32
CA THR A 382 3.29 -22.65 25.15
C THR A 382 4.26 -21.60 24.62
N ASP A 383 5.11 -21.96 23.66
CA ASP A 383 6.09 -21.07 23.05
C ASP A 383 5.71 -20.78 21.59
N ALA A 384 5.69 -19.48 21.23
CA ALA A 384 5.23 -19.04 19.92
C ALA A 384 6.09 -19.56 18.76
N VAL A 385 7.41 -19.71 18.98
CA VAL A 385 8.33 -20.24 17.96
C VAL A 385 8.03 -21.71 17.70
N LYS A 386 7.83 -22.49 18.77
CA LYS A 386 7.48 -23.93 18.65
C LYS A 386 6.13 -24.12 17.98
N PHE A 387 5.12 -23.36 18.41
CA PHE A 387 3.78 -23.37 17.80
C PHE A 387 3.87 -23.11 16.30
N MET A 388 4.52 -22.01 15.90
CA MET A 388 4.59 -21.62 14.49
C MET A 388 5.44 -22.56 13.64
N SER A 389 6.49 -23.14 14.24
CA SER A 389 7.32 -24.13 13.57
C SER A 389 6.52 -25.41 13.25
N GLU A 390 5.73 -25.91 14.19
CA GLU A 390 4.86 -27.07 13.92
C GLU A 390 3.75 -26.71 12.92
N PHE A 391 3.10 -25.56 13.10
CA PHE A 391 2.01 -25.12 12.23
C PHE A 391 2.46 -25.01 10.77
N LEU A 392 3.57 -24.31 10.50
CA LEU A 392 4.06 -24.12 9.13
C LEU A 392 4.54 -25.44 8.49
N LYS A 393 5.03 -26.41 9.28
CA LYS A 393 5.38 -27.75 8.78
C LYS A 393 4.15 -28.54 8.34
N LYS A 394 3.05 -28.48 9.09
CA LYS A 394 1.84 -29.29 8.84
C LYS A 394 0.83 -28.63 7.90
N ASN A 395 0.71 -27.31 7.98
CA ASN A 395 -0.41 -26.55 7.41
C ASN A 395 0.03 -25.53 6.36
N LEU A 396 1.15 -25.78 5.67
CA LEU A 396 1.65 -24.84 4.66
C LEU A 396 0.60 -24.52 3.57
N GLN A 397 -0.18 -25.52 3.18
CA GLN A 397 -1.18 -25.40 2.11
C GLN A 397 -2.37 -24.50 2.50
N THR A 398 -2.77 -24.54 3.77
CA THR A 398 -3.94 -23.81 4.28
C THR A 398 -3.55 -22.47 4.89
N GLY A 399 -2.37 -22.35 5.48
CA GLY A 399 -1.91 -21.16 6.17
C GLY A 399 -1.22 -20.11 5.28
N ILE A 400 -0.67 -20.50 4.13
CA ILE A 400 0.14 -19.62 3.26
C ILE A 400 -0.46 -19.52 1.85
N PRO A 401 -0.57 -18.30 1.27
CA PRO A 401 -1.02 -18.11 -0.10
C PRO A 401 -0.22 -18.95 -1.11
N LYS A 402 -0.90 -19.55 -2.11
CA LYS A 402 -0.29 -20.44 -3.13
C LYS A 402 1.03 -19.91 -3.70
N GLY A 403 1.10 -18.62 -3.99
CA GLY A 403 2.29 -17.98 -4.57
C GLY A 403 3.54 -17.95 -3.67
N LEU A 404 3.41 -18.15 -2.36
CA LEU A 404 4.52 -18.18 -1.40
C LEU A 404 4.87 -19.59 -0.92
N GLN A 405 4.05 -20.60 -1.23
CA GLN A 405 4.29 -21.96 -0.71
C GLN A 405 5.64 -22.52 -1.17
N SER A 406 6.01 -22.31 -2.45
CA SER A 406 7.32 -22.73 -2.95
C SER A 406 8.48 -22.01 -2.26
N ASP A 407 8.26 -20.78 -1.82
CA ASP A 407 9.26 -19.95 -1.16
C ASP A 407 9.48 -20.44 0.28
N PHE A 408 8.39 -20.74 1.01
CA PHE A 408 8.49 -21.37 2.33
C PHE A 408 9.08 -22.79 2.28
N LYS A 409 8.81 -23.57 1.22
CA LYS A 409 9.41 -24.91 1.05
C LYS A 409 10.93 -24.87 0.88
N GLN A 410 11.49 -23.79 0.34
CA GLN A 410 12.94 -23.61 0.24
C GLN A 410 13.58 -23.34 1.61
N GLY A 411 12.80 -22.89 2.59
CA GLY A 411 13.23 -22.70 3.97
C GLY A 411 12.76 -21.38 4.57
N TYR A 412 12.54 -21.40 5.88
CA TYR A 412 12.20 -20.24 6.68
C TYR A 412 12.88 -20.33 8.05
N LYS A 413 13.04 -19.18 8.71
CA LYS A 413 13.56 -19.06 10.08
C LYS A 413 12.53 -18.35 10.94
N ILE A 414 12.24 -18.92 12.11
CA ILE A 414 11.35 -18.32 13.11
C ILE A 414 12.19 -17.98 14.33
N SER A 415 12.03 -16.77 14.84
CA SER A 415 12.74 -16.33 16.05
C SER A 415 11.94 -15.28 16.79
N VAL A 416 12.23 -15.12 18.08
CA VAL A 416 11.76 -13.99 18.88
C VAL A 416 12.90 -13.00 19.08
N GLY A 417 12.57 -11.71 19.12
CA GLY A 417 13.52 -10.65 19.43
C GLY A 417 14.38 -10.18 18.27
N LYS A 418 15.47 -9.50 18.63
CA LYS A 418 16.29 -8.69 17.70
C LYS A 418 17.61 -9.32 17.28
N LYS A 419 17.98 -10.48 17.84
CA LYS A 419 19.33 -11.06 17.72
C LYS A 419 19.72 -11.33 16.26
N ASN A 420 18.77 -11.78 15.43
CA ASN A 420 19.01 -12.18 14.05
C ASN A 420 18.63 -11.10 13.00
N LEU A 421 18.38 -9.86 13.45
CA LEU A 421 17.94 -8.77 12.57
C LEU A 421 19.08 -7.79 12.29
N SER A 422 19.23 -7.42 11.02
CA SER A 422 20.13 -6.34 10.60
C SER A 422 19.60 -4.98 11.11
N LYS A 423 20.44 -3.94 11.02
CA LYS A 423 20.08 -2.60 11.50
C LYS A 423 18.83 -2.03 10.82
N SER A 424 18.73 -2.14 9.50
CA SER A 424 17.56 -1.67 8.73
C SER A 424 16.29 -2.42 9.10
N ILE A 425 16.40 -3.73 9.33
CA ILE A 425 15.25 -4.55 9.73
C ILE A 425 14.79 -4.22 11.16
N LYS A 426 15.73 -3.91 12.07
CA LYS A 426 15.40 -3.42 13.42
C LYS A 426 14.63 -2.10 13.40
N GLU A 427 14.94 -1.20 12.47
CA GLU A 427 14.19 0.05 12.31
C GLU A 427 12.75 -0.23 11.87
N VAL A 428 12.54 -1.11 10.88
CA VAL A 428 11.21 -1.50 10.40
C VAL A 428 10.39 -2.21 11.49
N ALA A 429 11.02 -3.11 12.23
CA ALA A 429 10.40 -3.85 13.33
C ALA A 429 10.06 -2.94 14.51
N SER A 430 10.88 -1.91 14.78
CA SER A 430 10.61 -0.95 15.85
C SER A 430 9.31 -0.18 15.66
N GLU A 431 8.88 0.09 14.43
CA GLU A 431 7.58 0.72 14.17
C GLU A 431 6.42 -0.06 14.78
N LEU A 432 6.54 -1.39 14.85
CA LEU A 432 5.50 -2.25 15.39
C LEU A 432 5.39 -2.15 16.93
N ILE A 433 6.52 -1.97 17.60
CA ILE A 433 6.68 -2.00 19.06
C ILE A 433 7.00 -0.62 19.66
N SER A 434 6.60 0.44 18.95
CA SER A 434 6.73 1.83 19.40
C SER A 434 5.43 2.60 19.19
N THR A 435 5.36 3.77 19.81
CA THR A 435 4.33 4.76 19.53
C THR A 435 4.44 5.19 18.07
N ASP A 436 3.30 5.22 17.36
CA ASP A 436 3.27 5.68 15.98
C ASP A 436 3.78 7.13 15.90
N GLY A 437 4.70 7.40 14.96
CA GLY A 437 5.32 8.71 14.80
C GLY A 437 4.32 9.85 14.52
N THR A 438 3.13 9.51 14.05
CA THR A 438 1.99 10.42 13.85
C THR A 438 1.46 10.98 15.16
N LEU A 439 1.46 10.18 16.23
CA LEU A 439 0.88 10.59 17.52
C LEU A 439 1.81 11.51 18.32
N VAL A 440 3.11 11.51 17.98
CA VAL A 440 4.12 12.35 18.66
C VAL A 440 3.84 13.84 18.52
N TYR A 441 3.05 14.27 17.52
CA TYR A 441 2.72 15.68 17.33
C TYR A 441 1.67 16.22 18.33
N PHE A 442 1.09 15.35 19.15
CA PHE A 442 0.13 15.72 20.19
C PHE A 442 0.78 15.91 21.57
N ASN A 443 2.11 15.79 21.64
CA ASN A 443 2.89 16.07 22.85
C ASN A 443 3.35 17.52 22.95
#